data_AF-A0A7W1SLA6-F1
#
_entry.id   AF-A0A7W1SLA6-F1
#
_cell.length_a   1.000
_cell.length_b   1.000
_cell.length_c   1.000
_cell.angle_alpha   90.00
_cell.angle_beta   90.00
_cell.angle_gamma   90.00
#
_symmetry.space_group_name_H-M   'P 1'
#
loop_
_entity.id
_entity.type
_entity.pdbx_description
1 polymer ?
#
loop_
_entity_poly.entity_id
_entity_poly.type
_entity_poly.pdbx_seq_one_letter_code
_entity_poly.pdbx_strand_id
1 'polypeptide(L)' 'MNLEDARLLASVVERLSRSSWYRPFAGGLGLYRANRAHGPFLHVDVRGHPARWGW' A
#
# COMPACT_ATOMS: atom_id res chain seq x y z
N MET A 1 4.48 2.31 -14.71
CA MET A 1 3.39 1.82 -13.85
C MET A 1 2.19 2.72 -14.06
N ASN A 2 1.02 2.16 -14.37
CA ASN A 2 -0.25 2.90 -14.49
C ASN A 2 -1.10 2.70 -13.21
N LEU A 3 -2.30 3.27 -13.17
CA LEU A 3 -3.16 3.17 -11.99
C LEU A 3 -3.68 1.74 -11.76
N GLU A 4 -3.84 0.97 -12.83
CA GLU A 4 -4.29 -0.41 -12.79
C GLU A 4 -3.23 -1.31 -12.14
N ASP A 5 -1.96 -1.12 -12.50
CA ASP A 5 -0.83 -1.78 -11.86
C ASP A 5 -0.79 -1.49 -10.34
N ALA A 6 -1.04 -0.23 -9.97
CA ALA A 6 -1.05 0.21 -8.58
C ALA A 6 -2.20 -0.42 -7.77
N ARG A 7 -3.38 -0.59 -8.39
CA ARG A 7 -4.50 -1.33 -7.80
C ARG A 7 -4.20 -2.83 -7.68
N LEU A 8 -3.56 -3.42 -8.69
CA LEU A 8 -3.16 -4.82 -8.64
C LEU A 8 -2.20 -5.05 -7.46
N LEU A 9 -1.18 -4.20 -7.31
CA LEU A 9 -0.25 -4.28 -6.18
C LEU A 9 -0.95 -4.09 -4.84
N ALA A 10 -1.91 -3.16 -4.75
CA ALA A 10 -2.74 -2.99 -3.55
C ALA A 10 -3.47 -4.29 -3.17
N SER A 11 -4.08 -4.97 -4.15
CA SER A 11 -4.79 -6.25 -3.91
C SER A 11 -3.84 -7.37 -3.45
N VAL A 12 -2.59 -7.37 -3.93
CA VAL A 12 -1.57 -8.33 -3.48
C VAL A 12 -1.23 -8.10 -2.02
N VAL A 13 -1.02 -6.85 -1.61
CA VAL A 13 -0.73 -6.49 -0.21
C VAL A 13 -1.91 -6.83 0.70
N GLU A 14 -3.15 -6.56 0.27
CA GLU A 14 -4.35 -6.96 1.02
C GLU A 14 -4.48 -8.47 1.18
N ARG A 15 -4.06 -9.25 0.18
CA ARG A 15 -4.05 -10.72 0.30
C ARG A 15 -2.97 -11.19 1.27
N LEU A 16 -1.79 -10.58 1.24
CA LEU A 16 -0.69 -10.90 2.16
C LEU A 16 -1.07 -10.56 3.61
N SER A 17 -1.77 -9.44 3.85
CA SER A 17 -2.18 -9.02 5.19
C SER A 17 -3.10 -10.01 5.92
N ARG A 18 -3.77 -10.91 5.19
CA ARG A 18 -4.58 -12.01 5.75
C ARG A 18 -3.75 -13.18 6.26
N SER A 19 -2.46 -13.23 5.93
CA SER A 19 -1.56 -14.29 6.38
C SER A 19 -1.01 -13.98 7.77
N SER A 20 -0.98 -14.97 8.66
CA SER A 20 -0.51 -14.79 10.05
C SER A 20 0.94 -14.31 10.14
N TRP A 21 1.81 -14.75 9.23
CA TRP A 21 3.21 -14.33 9.16
C TRP A 21 3.35 -12.85 8.75
N TYR A 22 2.35 -12.27 8.08
CA TYR A 22 2.38 -10.89 7.63
C TYR A 22 2.01 -9.91 8.75
N ARG A 23 1.50 -10.41 9.87
CA ARG A 23 1.03 -9.61 11.00
C ARG A 23 2.05 -8.58 11.53
N PRO A 24 3.38 -8.85 11.59
CA PRO A 24 4.39 -7.86 11.97
C PRO A 24 4.56 -6.72 10.95
N PHE A 25 4.12 -6.93 9.71
CA PHE A 25 4.19 -5.95 8.62
C PHE A 25 2.85 -5.25 8.38
N ALA A 26 1.83 -5.54 9.21
CA ALA A 26 0.53 -4.92 9.10
C ALA A 26 0.61 -3.44 9.53
N GLY A 27 0.59 -2.53 8.56
CA GLY A 27 0.47 -1.08 8.80
C GLY A 27 -0.62 -0.45 7.93
N GLY A 28 -0.28 0.63 7.22
CA GLY A 28 -1.17 1.37 6.33
C GLY A 28 -0.85 1.17 4.85
N LEU A 29 -1.88 1.24 4.00
CA LEU A 29 -1.76 1.18 2.54
C LEU A 29 -2.24 2.50 1.94
N GLY A 30 -1.37 3.21 1.23
CA GLY A 30 -1.69 4.47 0.55
C GLY A 30 -1.54 4.34 -0.96
N LEU A 31 -2.65 4.51 -1.70
CA LEU A 31 -2.62 4.56 -3.16
C LEU A 31 -2.53 6.02 -3.62
N TYR A 32 -1.45 6.37 -4.31
CA TYR A 32 -1.24 7.72 -4.83
C TYR A 32 -1.44 7.74 -6.35
N ARG A 33 -2.26 8.69 -6.81
CA ARG A 33 -2.44 8.95 -8.25
C ARG A 33 -1.17 9.57 -8.82
N ALA A 34 -1.02 9.44 -10.14
CA ALA A 34 0.03 10.14 -10.87
C ALA A 34 -0.07 11.65 -10.65
N ASN A 35 1.09 12.32 -10.63
CA ASN A 35 1.20 13.76 -10.71
C ASN A 35 2.21 14.14 -11.80
N ARG A 36 2.56 15.43 -11.91
CA ARG A 36 3.49 15.93 -12.94
C ARG A 36 4.93 15.39 -12.79
N ALA A 37 5.32 14.92 -11.60
CA ALA A 37 6.67 14.45 -11.31
C ALA A 37 6.79 12.92 -11.36
N HIS A 38 5.78 12.19 -10.88
CA HIS A 38 5.84 10.74 -10.75
C HIS A 38 4.53 10.08 -11.23
N GLY A 39 4.64 8.88 -11.80
CA GLY A 39 3.49 8.02 -12.07
C GLY A 39 2.78 7.56 -10.79
N PRO A 40 1.66 6.82 -10.89
CA PRO A 40 0.97 6.27 -9.74
C PRO A 40 1.91 5.34 -8.95
N PHE A 41 1.79 5.36 -7.63
CA PHE A 41 2.59 4.49 -6.77
C PHE A 41 1.80 4.08 -5.52
N LEU A 42 2.28 3.00 -4.90
CA LEU A 42 1.71 2.42 -3.69
C LEU A 42 2.71 2.64 -2.54
N HIS A 43 2.23 3.21 -1.44
CA HIS A 43 2.96 3.26 -0.20
C HIS A 43 2.49 2.12 0.70
N VAL A 44 3.41 1.28 1.15
CA VAL A 44 3.15 0.21 2.12
C VAL A 44 3.91 0.54 3.40
N ASP A 45 3.18 0.77 4.50
CA ASP A 45 3.77 0.94 5.81
C ASP A 45 3.81 -0.42 6.53
N VAL A 46 5.00 -0.81 6.99
CA VAL A 46 5.31 -2.14 7.56
C VAL A 46 5.72 -2.09 9.03
N ARG A 47 5.40 -1.00 9.73
CA ARG A 47 5.77 -0.82 11.15
C ARG A 47 5.03 -1.74 12.13
N GLY A 48 4.06 -2.54 11.68
CA GLY A 48 3.33 -3.50 12.52
C GLY A 48 2.20 -2.89 13.33
N HIS A 49 1.86 -1.61 13.09
CA HIS A 49 0.69 -0.94 13.65
C HIS A 49 0.13 0.10 12.67
N PRO A 50 -1.20 0.32 12.62
CA PRO A 50 -1.82 1.27 11.69
C PRO A 50 -1.27 2.69 11.92
N ALA A 51 -0.63 3.26 10.90
CA ALA A 51 -0.28 4.68 10.87
C ALA A 51 -1.25 5.43 9.96
N ARG A 52 -1.77 6.55 10.44
CA ARG A 52 -2.57 7.50 9.65
C ARG A 52 -1.65 8.60 9.15
N TRP A 53 -1.57 8.75 7.83
CA TRP A 53 -0.75 9.74 7.17
C TRP A 53 -1.65 10.87 6.64
N GLY A 54 -1.92 11.88 7.47
CA GLY A 54 -2.65 13.09 7.10
C GLY A 54 -4.15 12.91 6.84
N TRP A 55 -4.90 14.01 7.03
CA TRP A 55 -6.34 14.15 6.76
C TRP A 55 -6.62 14.40 5.28
#